data_AF-A0A534UB73-F1
#
_entry.id   AF-A0A534UB73-F1
#
_cell.length_a   1.000
_cell.length_b   1.000
_cell.length_c   1.000
_cell.angle_alpha   90.00
_cell.angle_beta   90.00
_cell.angle_gamma   90.00
#
_symmetry.space_group_name_H-M   'P 1'
#
loop_
_entity.id
_entity.type
_entity.pdbx_description
1 polymer ?
#
loop_
_entity_poly.entity_id
_entity_poly.type
_entity_poly.pdbx_seq_one_letter_code
_entity_poly.pdbx_strand_id
1 'polypeptide(L)' 'MMTVMAILVGLLPIMWSHGAGADVMKRIAAPMIGGVISSFLLALVVYPAIYEIWKDWEMKRLVQRAEGVGEISAG' A
#
# COMPACT_ATOMS: atom_id res chain seq x y z
N MET A 1 0.87 -2.07 12.04
CA MET A 1 0.65 -3.41 11.45
C MET A 1 -0.14 -4.31 12.41
N MET A 2 -1.37 -3.92 12.79
CA MET A 2 -2.24 -4.78 13.61
C MET A 2 -3.12 -5.72 12.76
N THR A 3 -3.58 -5.25 11.61
CA THR A 3 -4.55 -5.96 10.75
C THR A 3 -3.97 -7.20 10.08
N VAL A 4 -2.75 -7.11 9.52
CA VAL A 4 -2.08 -8.26 8.88
C VAL A 4 -1.80 -9.37 9.88
N MET A 5 -1.37 -9.00 11.09
CA MET A 5 -1.10 -9.96 12.17
C MET A 5 -2.38 -10.66 12.64
N ALA A 6 -3.49 -9.93 12.77
CA ALA A 6 -4.79 -10.52 13.11
C ALA A 6 -5.28 -11.52 12.05
N ILE A 7 -5.10 -11.22 10.76
CA ILE A 7 -5.46 -12.11 9.65
C ILE A 7 -4.59 -13.38 9.68
N LEU A 8 -3.28 -13.23 9.80
CA LEU A 8 -2.36 -14.37 9.85
C LEU A 8 -2.62 -15.25 11.07
N VAL A 9 -2.79 -14.68 12.26
CA VAL A 9 -3.04 -15.41 13.51
C VAL A 9 -4.45 -16.02 13.55
N GLY A 10 -5.46 -15.36 12.97
CA GLY A 10 -6.84 -15.87 12.91
C GLY A 10 -7.06 -16.98 11.88
N LEU A 11 -6.34 -16.96 10.75
CA LEU A 11 -6.46 -17.97 9.70
C LEU A 11 -5.44 -19.12 9.82
N LEU A 12 -4.30 -18.95 10.49
CA LEU A 12 -3.31 -20.03 10.71
C LEU A 12 -3.92 -21.31 11.31
N PRO A 13 -4.75 -21.24 12.38
CA PRO A 13 -5.32 -22.43 13.02
C PRO A 13 -6.31 -23.16 12.11
N ILE A 14 -7.02 -22.41 11.26
CA ILE A 14 -8.01 -22.93 10.32
C ILE A 14 -7.31 -23.77 9.24
N MET A 15 -6.12 -23.36 8.79
CA MET A 15 -5.37 -24.07 7.75
C MET A 15 -4.71 -25.37 8.26
N TRP A 16 -4.40 -25.45 9.57
CA TRP A 16 -3.82 -26.63 10.22
C TRP A 16 -4.86 -27.67 10.66
N SER A 17 -6.14 -27.30 10.67
CA SER A 17 -7.25 -28.23 10.95
C SER A 17 -7.45 -29.20 9.78
N HIS A 18 -7.26 -30.50 10.04
CA HIS A 18 -7.39 -31.59 9.06
C HIS A 18 -8.78 -32.28 9.08
N GLY A 19 -9.84 -31.57 9.48
CA GLY A 19 -11.21 -32.10 9.53
C GLY A 19 -11.91 -32.17 8.16
N ALA A 20 -12.98 -32.98 8.05
CA ALA A 20 -13.82 -33.06 6.86
C ALA A 20 -14.41 -31.68 6.49
N GLY A 21 -14.17 -31.20 5.27
CA GLY A 21 -14.54 -29.85 4.79
C GLY A 21 -13.39 -28.84 4.70
N ALA A 22 -12.18 -29.22 5.15
CA ALA A 22 -10.98 -28.37 5.09
C ALA A 22 -10.60 -27.95 3.66
N ASP A 23 -10.88 -28.77 2.64
CA ASP A 23 -10.56 -28.42 1.24
C ASP A 23 -11.38 -27.24 0.72
N VAL A 24 -12.63 -27.08 1.17
CA VAL A 24 -13.46 -25.93 0.79
C VAL A 24 -12.95 -24.66 1.48
N MET A 25 -12.61 -24.78 2.77
CA MET A 25 -12.11 -23.65 3.56
C MET A 25 -10.74 -23.15 3.06
N LYS A 26 -9.84 -24.07 2.67
CA LYS A 26 -8.54 -23.74 2.08
C LYS A 26 -8.67 -23.02 0.74
N ARG A 27 -9.66 -23.38 -0.11
CA ARG A 27 -9.89 -22.72 -1.41
C ARG A 27 -10.35 -21.27 -1.31
N ILE A 28 -10.96 -20.87 -0.20
CA ILE A 28 -11.40 -19.49 0.05
C ILE A 28 -10.31 -18.70 0.78
N ALA A 29 -9.63 -19.34 1.74
CA ALA A 29 -8.55 -18.71 2.51
C ALA A 29 -7.29 -18.45 1.65
N ALA A 30 -6.95 -19.34 0.72
CA ALA A 30 -5.79 -19.20 -0.16
C ALA A 30 -5.79 -17.89 -0.99
N PRO A 31 -6.86 -17.55 -1.74
CA PRO A 31 -6.91 -16.29 -2.46
C PRO A 31 -6.99 -15.07 -1.53
N MET A 32 -7.60 -15.18 -0.35
CA MET A 32 -7.62 -14.07 0.61
C MET A 32 -6.21 -13.73 1.13
N ILE A 33 -5.42 -14.74 1.50
CA ILE A 33 -4.04 -14.52 1.97
C ILE A 33 -3.19 -13.97 0.82
N GLY A 34 -3.30 -14.54 -0.38
CA GLY A 34 -2.61 -14.04 -1.56
C GLY A 34 -2.99 -12.59 -1.89
N GLY A 35 -4.27 -12.24 -1.79
CA GLY A 35 -4.79 -10.90 -2.04
C GLY A 35 -4.30 -9.87 -1.03
N VAL A 36 -4.26 -10.22 0.27
CA VAL A 36 -3.74 -9.33 1.32
C VAL A 36 -2.24 -9.10 1.15
N ILE A 37 -1.46 -10.15 0.86
CA ILE A 37 -0.01 -10.02 0.62
C ILE A 37 0.23 -9.16 -0.62
N SER A 38 -0.47 -9.44 -1.72
CA SER A 38 -0.31 -8.70 -2.98
C SER A 38 -0.70 -7.23 -2.81
N SER A 39 -1.80 -6.94 -2.11
CA SER A 39 -2.24 -5.57 -1.82
C SER A 39 -1.27 -4.82 -0.89
N PHE A 40 -0.67 -5.53 0.06
CA PHE A 40 0.33 -4.95 0.96
C PHE A 40 1.62 -4.59 0.20
N LEU A 41 2.08 -5.48 -0.67
CA LEU A 41 3.22 -5.20 -1.56
C LEU A 41 2.90 -4.07 -2.54
N LEU A 42 1.70 -4.06 -3.13
CA LEU A 42 1.25 -2.94 -3.96
C LEU A 42 1.25 -1.65 -3.16
N ALA A 43 0.73 -1.63 -1.94
CA ALA A 43 0.74 -0.41 -1.12
C ALA A 43 2.17 0.07 -0.84
N LEU A 44 3.11 -0.83 -0.51
CA LEU A 44 4.51 -0.46 -0.27
C LEU A 44 5.23 0.06 -1.52
N VAL A 45 4.85 -0.36 -2.73
CA VAL A 45 5.52 0.03 -3.99
C VAL A 45 4.80 1.19 -4.68
N VAL A 46 3.48 1.13 -4.75
CA VAL A 46 2.63 2.13 -5.43
C VAL A 46 2.56 3.42 -4.62
N TYR A 47 2.47 3.34 -3.29
CA TYR A 47 2.41 4.54 -2.45
C TYR A 47 3.65 5.45 -2.59
N PRO A 48 4.90 4.96 -2.50
CA PRO A 48 6.08 5.80 -2.71
C PRO A 48 6.17 6.30 -4.16
N ALA A 49 5.82 5.47 -5.15
CA ALA A 49 5.84 5.89 -6.55
C ALA A 49 4.88 7.07 -6.82
N ILE A 50 3.67 7.04 -6.24
CA ILE A 50 2.73 8.15 -6.34
C ILE A 50 3.26 9.38 -5.57
N TYR A 51 3.86 9.17 -4.40
CA TYR A 51 4.39 10.25 -3.58
C TYR A 51 5.52 11.02 -4.28
N GLU A 52 6.47 10.32 -4.93
CA GLU A 52 7.56 10.97 -5.67
C GLU A 52 7.04 11.81 -6.84
N ILE A 53 6.10 11.27 -7.63
CA ILE A 53 5.49 12.00 -8.75
C ILE A 53 4.79 13.28 -8.24
N TRP A 54 4.05 13.18 -7.14
CA TRP A 54 3.33 14.32 -6.59
C TRP A 54 4.29 15.38 -6.00
N LYS A 55 5.34 14.93 -5.31
CA LYS A 55 6.40 15.80 -4.76
C LYS A 55 7.12 16.57 -5.87
N ASP A 56 7.41 15.93 -7.00
CA ASP A 56 8.06 16.59 -8.14
C ASP A 56 7.17 17.68 -8.75
N TRP A 57 5.85 17.46 -8.77
CA TRP A 57 4.88 18.44 -9.24
C TRP A 57 4.75 19.63 -8.28
N GLU A 58 4.80 19.36 -6.97
CA GLU A 58 4.81 20.40 -5.95
C GLU A 58 6.09 21.25 -5.99
N MET A 59 7.26 20.61 -6.12
CA MET A 59 8.54 21.33 -6.24
C MET A 59 8.56 22.25 -7.47
N LYS A 60 8.07 21.81 -8.64
CA LYS A 60 8.00 22.67 -9.83
C LYS A 60 7.14 23.92 -9.60
N ARG A 61 6.05 23.80 -8.84
CA ARG A 61 5.18 24.95 -8.51
C ARG A 61 5.82 25.92 -7.52
N LEU A 62 6.61 25.41 -6.56
CA LEU A 62 7.31 26.25 -5.59
C LEU A 62 8.47 27.02 -6.24
N VAL A 63 9.21 26.40 -7.14
CA VAL A 63 10.30 27.05 -7.90
C VAL A 63 9.76 28.19 -8.77
N GLN A 64 8.67 27.97 -9.51
CA GLN A 64 8.05 29.03 -10.33
C GLN A 64 7.55 30.23 -9.51
N ARG A 65 7.09 29.98 -8.27
CA ARG A 65 6.66 31.04 -7.35
C ARG A 65 7.84 31.84 -6.81
N ALA A 66 8.98 31.21 -6.59
CA ALA A 66 10.20 31.89 -6.14
C ALA A 66 10.81 32.76 -7.25
N GLU A 67 10.80 32.28 -8.49
CA GLU A 67 11.27 33.06 -9.65
C GLU A 67 10.38 34.29 -9.91
N GLY A 68 9.05 34.13 -9.84
CA GLY A 68 8.12 35.25 -10.02
C GLY A 68 8.17 36.31 -8.91
N VAL A 69 8.54 35.95 -7.67
CA VAL A 69 8.72 36.92 -6.58
C VAL A 69 10.06 37.67 -6.70
N GLY A 70 11.09 37.03 -7.27
CA GLY A 70 12.38 37.67 -7.55
C GLY A 70 12.29 38.77 -8.61
N GLU A 71 11.46 38.59 -9.64
CA GLU A 71 11.20 39.61 -10.67
C GLU A 71 10.43 40.83 -10.12
N ILE A 72 9.49 40.64 -9.19
CA ILE A 72 8.67 41.73 -8.65
C ILE A 72 9.45 42.61 -7.64
N SER A 73 10.48 42.07 -6.99
CA SER A 73 11.29 42.82 -6.02
C SER A 73 12.49 43.57 -6.64
N ALA A 74 12.80 43.35 -7.93
CA ALA A 74 13.95 43.92 -8.62
C ALA A 74 13.60 45.08 -9.59
N GLY A 75 12.33 45.47 -9.68
CA GLY A 75 11.85 46.65 -10.43
C GLY A 75 11.37 47.75 -9.49
#